data_AF-A0A4Y2H9M8-F1
#
_entry.id   AF-A0A4Y2H9M8-F1
#
_cell.length_a   1.000
_cell.length_b   1.000
_cell.length_c   1.000
_cell.angle_alpha   90.00
_cell.angle_beta   90.00
_cell.angle_gamma   90.00
#
_symmetry.space_group_name_H-M   'P 1'
#
loop_
_entity.id
_entity.type
_entity.pdbx_description
1 polymer ?
#
loop_
_entity_poly.entity_id
_entity_poly.type
_entity_poly.pdbx_seq_one_letter_code
_entity_poly.pdbx_strand_id
1 'polypeptide(L)'
;MTGSKCFWPPLARPSQIKKLVLLSADPAGNWRKYDAIIMKTTRTYEKAEKKLKKAMFTSELSSDCSVLSEHIAGPSTLTPKFPCPPLEEISSYTQETSNSAVAKIAASMEAFQRSVFHLLEEIKEEQKELRAMFASNFSKGKHNTELPPDCPRLPCTSPEELSSLNTYLEDTKNFSLMCKHFGSVGGSTMNNVVRRILQSILSNSLSMQYNWRGTGGLKLAFSRFSNICKMLMASVREHSMFEKTTDHEVENSIKKWLVYAKDREGGRSHRTSSSANFGK
;
A
#
# COMPACT_ATOMS: atom_id res chain seq x y z
N MET A 1 -10.29 19.12 35.75
CA MET A 1 -10.36 18.46 34.42
C MET A 1 -11.79 18.54 33.93
N THR A 2 -12.15 19.55 33.14
CA THR A 2 -13.51 19.75 32.64
C THR A 2 -13.70 18.95 31.36
N GLY A 3 -14.31 17.77 31.45
CA GLY A 3 -14.66 16.94 30.29
C GLY A 3 -15.68 17.68 29.43
N SER A 4 -15.24 18.22 28.30
CA SER A 4 -16.12 18.88 27.33
C SER A 4 -16.69 17.81 26.42
N LYS A 5 -18.02 17.64 26.40
CA LYS A 5 -18.65 16.68 25.48
C LYS A 5 -18.62 17.25 24.06
N CYS A 6 -18.21 16.45 23.07
CA CYS A 6 -18.21 16.84 21.66
C CYS A 6 -19.13 15.91 20.84
N PHE A 7 -19.64 16.43 19.72
CA PHE A 7 -20.41 15.65 18.75
C PHE A 7 -19.51 15.25 17.58
N TRP A 8 -19.62 14.00 17.12
CA TRP A 8 -18.82 13.44 16.04
C TRP A 8 -19.72 12.78 14.98
N PRO A 9 -19.51 13.07 13.69
CA PRO A 9 -20.36 12.54 12.62
C PRO A 9 -20.12 11.04 12.39
N PRO A 10 -21.17 10.19 12.34
CA PRO A 10 -21.02 8.76 12.04
C PRO A 10 -20.69 8.56 10.56
N LEU A 11 -19.79 7.61 10.27
CA LEU A 11 -19.50 7.09 8.92
C LEU A 11 -18.94 8.11 7.91
N ALA A 12 -18.46 9.28 8.37
CA ALA A 12 -17.87 10.28 7.50
C ALA A 12 -16.46 9.87 7.04
N ARG A 13 -16.20 9.94 5.72
CA ARG A 13 -14.83 9.77 5.18
C ARG A 13 -13.94 10.91 5.68
N PRO A 14 -12.61 10.73 5.82
CA PRO A 14 -11.70 11.79 6.30
C PRO A 14 -11.83 13.13 5.57
N SER A 15 -12.08 13.11 4.26
CA SER A 15 -12.31 14.31 3.44
C SER A 15 -13.61 15.06 3.80
N GLN A 16 -14.67 14.34 4.19
CA GLN A 16 -15.92 14.92 4.64
C GLN A 16 -15.77 15.53 6.04
N ILE A 17 -15.03 14.87 6.94
CA ILE A 17 -14.73 15.39 8.28
C ILE A 17 -13.95 16.70 8.17
N LYS A 18 -12.91 16.75 7.33
CA LYS A 18 -12.13 17.98 7.09
C LYS A 18 -13.00 19.14 6.62
N LYS A 19 -13.94 18.87 5.71
CA LYS A 19 -14.90 19.88 5.22
C LYS A 19 -15.83 20.38 6.33
N LEU A 20 -16.37 19.49 7.17
CA LEU A 20 -17.26 19.87 8.27
C LEU A 20 -16.55 20.73 9.32
N VAL A 21 -15.29 20.40 9.65
CA VAL A 21 -14.51 21.19 10.61
C VAL A 21 -14.16 22.57 10.05
N LEU A 22 -13.76 22.66 8.77
CA LEU A 22 -13.46 23.95 8.13
C LEU A 22 -14.69 24.84 8.03
N LEU A 23 -15.87 24.26 7.81
CA LEU A 23 -17.13 24.99 7.72
C LEU A 23 -17.79 25.26 9.09
N SER A 24 -17.21 24.78 10.18
CA SER A 24 -17.79 24.87 11.54
C SER A 24 -19.27 24.45 11.57
N ALA A 25 -19.59 23.35 10.87
CA ALA A 25 -20.97 22.91 10.69
C ALA A 25 -21.62 22.47 12.01
N ASP A 26 -22.88 22.82 12.20
CA ASP A 26 -23.66 22.42 13.37
C ASP A 26 -23.89 20.91 13.42
N PRO A 27 -23.98 20.30 14.63
CA PRO A 27 -24.20 18.87 14.77
C PRO A 27 -25.58 18.48 14.21
N ALA A 28 -25.61 17.55 13.26
CA ALA A 28 -26.86 16.96 12.80
C ALA A 28 -27.37 15.93 13.82
N GLY A 29 -28.69 15.65 13.82
CA GLY A 29 -29.33 14.77 14.80
C GLY A 29 -28.80 13.33 14.87
N ASN A 30 -28.02 12.89 13.88
CA ASN A 30 -27.35 11.58 13.86
C ASN A 30 -25.90 11.61 14.40
N TRP A 31 -25.37 12.73 14.88
CA TRP A 31 -24.01 12.82 15.41
C TRP A 31 -23.92 12.15 16.78
N ARG A 32 -22.89 11.33 16.97
CA ARG A 32 -22.65 10.64 18.24
C ARG A 32 -21.95 11.57 19.21
N LYS A 33 -22.33 11.53 20.48
CA LYS A 33 -21.74 12.36 21.54
C LYS A 33 -20.63 11.58 22.25
N TYR A 34 -19.47 12.21 22.42
CA TYR A 34 -18.30 11.64 23.07
C TYR A 34 -17.78 12.58 24.16
N ASP A 35 -17.19 12.03 25.21
CA ASP A 35 -16.41 12.82 26.16
C ASP A 35 -15.07 13.19 25.52
N ALA A 36 -14.75 14.48 25.48
CA ALA A 36 -13.51 14.97 24.93
C ALA A 36 -12.69 15.71 25.98
N ILE A 37 -11.38 15.49 25.89
CA ILE A 37 -10.38 16.20 26.68
C ILE A 37 -9.66 17.15 25.73
N ILE A 38 -9.73 18.44 26.03
CA ILE A 38 -9.02 19.45 25.25
C ILE A 38 -7.53 19.37 25.62
N MET A 39 -6.73 18.71 24.79
CA MET A 39 -5.28 18.58 25.03
C MET A 39 -4.51 19.86 24.71
N LYS A 40 -4.91 20.60 23.66
CA LYS A 40 -4.25 21.86 23.25
C LYS A 40 -5.18 22.69 22.37
N THR A 41 -5.14 24.01 22.53
CA THR A 41 -5.84 24.96 21.66
C THR A 41 -4.85 25.64 20.71
N THR A 42 -5.26 25.86 19.46
CA THR A 42 -4.46 26.57 18.45
C THR A 42 -5.33 27.49 17.62
N ARG A 43 -4.75 28.58 17.11
CA ARG A 43 -5.49 29.61 16.36
C ARG A 43 -5.87 29.22 14.93
N THR A 44 -5.23 28.20 14.34
CA THR A 44 -5.50 27.77 12.95
C THR A 44 -5.67 26.25 12.85
N TYR A 45 -6.48 25.81 11.90
CA TYR A 45 -6.75 24.38 11.65
C TYR A 45 -5.49 23.62 11.25
N GLU A 46 -4.63 24.19 10.39
CA GLU A 46 -3.39 23.54 9.94
C GLU A 46 -2.42 23.26 11.09
N LYS A 47 -2.34 24.18 12.06
CA LYS A 47 -1.53 23.99 13.28
C LYS A 47 -2.13 22.92 14.18
N ALA A 48 -3.46 22.84 14.26
CA ALA A 48 -4.16 21.78 14.99
C ALA A 48 -3.92 20.41 14.35
N GLU A 49 -4.01 20.29 13.02
CA GLU A 49 -3.84 19.03 12.27
C GLU A 49 -2.43 18.45 12.45
N LYS A 50 -1.39 19.28 12.37
CA LYS A 50 0.00 18.84 12.62
C LYS A 50 0.18 18.31 14.05
N LYS A 51 -0.45 18.94 15.03
CA LYS A 51 -0.38 18.53 16.44
C LYS A 51 -1.26 17.32 16.76
N LEU A 52 -2.39 17.15 16.07
CA LEU A 52 -3.26 15.98 16.19
C LEU A 52 -2.51 14.70 15.82
N LYS A 53 -1.74 14.73 14.73
CA LYS A 53 -0.88 13.61 14.32
C LYS A 53 0.13 13.23 15.40
N LYS A 54 0.65 14.21 16.15
CA LYS A 54 1.55 13.97 17.28
C LYS A 54 0.81 13.46 18.53
N ALA A 55 -0.39 13.97 18.79
CA ALA A 55 -1.25 13.55 19.91
C ALA A 55 -1.74 12.10 19.79
N MET A 56 -1.88 11.58 18.57
CA MET A 56 -2.31 10.19 18.33
C MET A 56 -1.32 9.15 18.89
N PHE A 57 -0.05 9.54 19.06
CA PHE A 57 1.02 8.64 19.48
C PHE A 57 1.65 9.00 20.83
N THR A 58 1.33 10.17 21.41
CA THR A 58 1.93 10.62 22.68
C THR A 58 0.91 11.36 23.54
N SER A 59 0.77 10.95 24.81
CA SER A 59 -0.15 11.57 25.77
C SER A 59 0.36 12.90 26.34
N GLU A 60 1.59 13.30 26.01
CA GLU A 60 2.20 14.56 26.47
C GLU A 60 2.48 15.51 25.30
N LEU A 61 1.74 16.62 25.27
CA LEU A 61 1.90 17.69 24.27
C LEU A 61 2.47 18.99 24.87
N SER A 62 3.25 18.83 25.94
CA SER A 62 4.19 19.84 26.44
C SER A 62 5.58 19.51 25.92
N SER A 63 6.09 20.37 25.04
CA SER A 63 7.44 20.92 25.12
C SER A 63 7.72 21.61 23.78
N ASP A 64 8.13 22.87 23.88
CA ASP A 64 8.71 23.62 22.78
C ASP A 64 9.99 22.91 22.34
N CYS A 65 10.03 22.51 21.08
CA CYS A 65 11.19 21.85 20.50
C CYS A 65 12.04 22.89 19.79
N SER A 66 13.11 23.33 20.43
CA SER A 66 14.28 23.92 19.78
C SER A 66 15.50 23.14 20.25
N VAL A 67 15.97 22.23 19.39
CA VAL A 67 17.26 21.56 19.56
C VAL A 67 18.30 22.41 18.83
N LEU A 68 19.24 22.99 19.56
CA LEU A 68 20.71 22.94 19.36
C LEU A 68 21.41 24.06 20.16
N SER A 69 22.26 23.62 21.10
CA SER A 69 23.54 24.19 21.56
C SER A 69 23.68 25.69 21.84
N GLU A 70 23.95 26.07 23.10
CA GLU A 70 25.27 26.48 23.61
C GLU A 70 25.17 27.05 25.04
N HIS A 71 26.26 26.85 25.79
CA HIS A 71 26.53 27.45 27.10
C HIS A 71 26.26 28.96 27.14
N ILE A 72 25.79 29.48 28.27
CA ILE A 72 26.34 30.63 29.02
C ILE A 72 25.58 30.78 30.35
N ALA A 73 26.33 31.19 31.37
CA ALA A 73 25.99 31.23 32.79
C ALA A 73 25.05 32.37 33.23
N GLY A 74 24.19 32.07 34.22
CA GLY A 74 23.63 32.96 35.25
C GLY A 74 22.63 34.06 34.83
N PRO A 75 21.94 34.74 35.78
CA PRO A 75 21.98 34.60 37.24
C PRO A 75 20.62 34.32 37.92
N SER A 76 20.74 33.91 39.17
CA SER A 76 19.77 33.73 40.25
C SER A 76 18.53 34.63 40.24
N THR A 77 17.36 34.06 40.57
CA THR A 77 16.27 34.80 41.21
C THR A 77 15.50 33.93 42.20
N LEU A 78 15.96 34.02 43.45
CA LEU A 78 15.19 34.09 44.71
C LEU A 78 13.77 33.48 44.72
N THR A 79 13.64 32.31 45.34
CA THR A 79 12.38 31.86 45.97
C THR A 79 12.40 32.20 47.47
N PRO A 80 11.29 32.64 48.07
CA PRO A 80 11.21 32.89 49.51
C PRO A 80 11.16 31.58 50.31
N LYS A 81 12.03 31.49 51.32
CA LYS A 81 12.05 30.46 52.37
C LYS A 81 10.72 30.42 53.13
N PHE A 82 10.10 29.25 53.22
CA PHE A 82 9.23 28.90 54.35
C PHE A 82 10.03 28.06 55.36
N PRO A 83 9.92 28.31 56.69
CA PRO A 83 10.61 27.53 57.71
C PRO A 83 9.99 26.14 57.85
N CYS A 84 10.83 25.09 57.77
CA CYS A 84 10.47 23.74 58.16
C CYS A 84 10.61 23.59 59.69
N PRO A 85 9.67 22.95 60.43
CA PRO A 85 9.85 22.62 61.84
C PRO A 85 10.89 21.50 62.04
N PRO A 86 11.45 21.33 63.25
CA PRO A 86 12.55 20.40 63.52
C PRO A 86 12.12 18.94 63.38
N LEU A 87 12.99 18.15 62.74
CA LEU A 87 12.93 16.69 62.70
C LEU A 87 13.20 16.12 64.10
N GLU A 88 12.21 15.46 64.70
CA GLU A 88 12.44 14.51 65.78
C GLU A 88 12.81 13.15 65.17
N GLU A 89 13.95 12.63 65.62
CA GLU A 89 14.46 11.30 65.33
C GLU A 89 13.47 10.24 65.79
N ILE A 90 13.02 9.39 64.87
CA ILE A 90 12.54 8.05 65.21
C ILE A 90 13.53 7.04 64.64
N SER A 91 14.33 6.55 65.57
CA SER A 91 15.12 5.32 65.57
C SER A 91 14.55 4.20 64.69
N SER A 92 15.39 3.74 63.76
CA SER A 92 15.66 2.33 63.43
C SER A 92 14.54 1.30 63.69
N TYR A 93 13.77 0.90 62.67
CA TYR A 93 13.20 -0.47 62.58
C TYR A 93 12.51 -0.80 61.23
N THR A 94 13.12 -0.55 60.05
CA THR A 94 12.57 -1.06 58.75
C THR A 94 13.58 -1.25 57.59
N GLN A 95 14.90 -1.25 57.82
CA GLN A 95 15.87 -1.28 56.70
C GLN A 95 16.07 -2.65 56.01
N GLU A 96 15.79 -3.79 56.66
CA GLU A 96 16.09 -5.11 56.07
C GLU A 96 15.06 -5.57 55.02
N THR A 97 13.78 -5.22 55.16
CA THR A 97 12.73 -5.55 54.19
C THR A 97 12.84 -4.73 52.90
N SER A 98 13.37 -3.49 52.99
CA SER A 98 13.55 -2.59 51.85
C SER A 98 14.67 -3.06 50.91
N ASN A 99 15.81 -3.51 51.45
CA ASN A 99 16.95 -3.96 50.62
C ASN A 99 16.64 -5.25 49.86
N SER A 100 15.86 -6.17 50.45
CA SER A 100 15.38 -7.39 49.79
C SER A 100 14.42 -7.10 48.64
N ALA A 101 13.51 -6.13 48.82
CA ALA A 101 12.59 -5.71 47.77
C ALA A 101 13.32 -5.04 46.60
N VAL A 102 14.29 -4.16 46.89
CA VAL A 102 15.11 -3.49 45.87
C VAL A 102 15.95 -4.52 45.09
N ALA A 103 16.54 -5.51 45.75
CA ALA A 103 17.31 -6.57 45.08
C ALA A 103 16.42 -7.46 44.17
N LYS A 104 15.20 -7.78 44.61
CA LYS A 104 14.22 -8.54 43.79
C LYS A 104 13.76 -7.75 42.57
N ILE A 105 13.54 -6.45 42.71
CA ILE A 105 13.19 -5.56 41.59
C ILE A 105 14.37 -5.46 40.61
N ALA A 106 15.60 -5.32 41.10
CA ALA A 106 16.79 -5.29 40.25
C ALA A 106 16.97 -6.61 39.48
N ALA A 107 16.84 -7.76 40.15
CA ALA A 107 16.91 -9.07 39.50
C ALA A 107 15.79 -9.28 38.48
N SER A 108 14.56 -8.83 38.79
CA SER A 108 13.43 -8.86 37.87
C SER A 108 13.65 -7.94 36.66
N MET A 109 14.26 -6.78 36.87
CA MET A 109 14.61 -5.85 35.80
C MET A 109 15.68 -6.44 34.88
N GLU A 110 16.71 -7.07 35.42
CA GLU A 110 17.73 -7.77 34.61
C GLU A 110 17.13 -8.93 33.81
N ALA A 111 16.27 -9.74 34.43
CA ALA A 111 15.59 -10.84 33.74
C ALA A 111 14.69 -10.32 32.61
N PHE A 112 13.96 -9.23 32.86
CA PHE A 112 13.16 -8.56 31.84
C PHE A 112 14.03 -8.00 30.72
N GLN A 113 15.11 -7.30 31.04
CA GLN A 113 16.05 -6.77 30.05
C GLN A 113 16.62 -7.87 29.17
N ARG A 114 17.04 -9.01 29.74
CA ARG A 114 17.53 -10.17 28.97
C ARG A 114 16.47 -10.70 28.00
N SER A 115 15.22 -10.81 28.47
CA SER A 115 14.11 -11.27 27.62
C SER A 115 13.82 -10.28 26.49
N VAL A 116 13.81 -8.96 26.77
CA VAL A 116 13.62 -7.93 25.77
C VAL A 116 14.75 -7.93 24.74
N PHE A 117 16.01 -8.03 25.17
CA PHE A 117 17.14 -8.08 24.23
C PHE A 117 17.09 -9.31 23.35
N HIS A 118 16.75 -10.48 23.91
CA HIS A 118 16.59 -11.71 23.13
C HIS A 118 15.49 -11.55 22.07
N LEU A 119 14.33 -11.01 22.45
CA LEU A 119 13.21 -10.80 21.53
C LEU A 119 13.55 -9.75 20.44
N LEU A 120 14.29 -8.70 20.78
CA LEU A 120 14.75 -7.69 19.82
C LEU A 120 15.76 -8.29 18.83
N GLU A 121 16.62 -9.19 19.29
CA GLU A 121 17.56 -9.89 18.43
C GLU A 121 16.85 -10.85 17.47
N GLU A 122 15.83 -11.57 17.96
CA GLU A 122 14.96 -12.41 17.14
C GLU A 122 14.23 -11.58 16.06
N ILE A 123 13.56 -10.49 16.44
CA ILE A 123 12.88 -9.58 15.49
C ILE A 123 13.88 -9.00 14.47
N LYS A 124 15.11 -8.69 14.89
CA LYS A 124 16.15 -8.17 14.00
C LYS A 124 16.58 -9.22 12.97
N GLU A 125 16.71 -10.48 13.37
CA GLU A 125 17.09 -11.56 12.46
C GLU A 125 15.95 -11.88 11.49
N GLU A 126 14.70 -11.93 11.96
CA GLU A 126 13.51 -12.04 11.10
C GLU A 126 13.44 -10.88 10.07
N GLN A 127 13.73 -9.65 10.50
CA GLN A 127 13.79 -8.50 9.58
C GLN A 127 14.90 -8.63 8.54
N LYS A 128 16.05 -9.21 8.90
CA LYS A 128 17.16 -9.45 7.97
C LYS A 128 16.81 -10.52 6.96
N GLU A 129 16.16 -11.61 7.37
CA GLU A 129 15.64 -12.65 6.48
C GLU A 129 14.58 -12.09 5.52
N LEU A 130 13.62 -11.31 6.03
CA LEU A 130 12.63 -10.62 5.21
C LEU A 130 13.31 -9.70 4.20
N ARG A 131 14.29 -8.89 4.61
CA ARG A 131 15.06 -8.03 3.70
C ARG A 131 15.81 -8.84 2.63
N ALA A 132 16.39 -9.98 2.98
CA ALA A 132 17.07 -10.87 2.02
C ALA A 132 16.07 -11.48 1.02
N MET A 133 14.89 -11.89 1.49
CA MET A 133 13.79 -12.35 0.62
C MET A 133 13.30 -11.24 -0.32
N PHE A 134 13.15 -10.01 0.16
CA PHE A 134 12.78 -8.88 -0.69
C PHE A 134 13.89 -8.50 -1.68
N ALA A 135 15.15 -8.48 -1.27
CA ALA A 135 16.29 -8.17 -2.13
C ALA A 135 16.46 -9.20 -3.26
N SER A 136 16.29 -10.48 -2.96
CA SER A 136 16.33 -11.56 -3.96
C SER A 136 15.13 -11.55 -4.91
N ASN A 137 13.94 -11.11 -4.44
CA ASN A 137 12.80 -10.89 -5.32
C ASN A 137 12.95 -9.62 -6.19
N PHE A 138 13.64 -8.59 -5.68
CA PHE A 138 13.92 -7.35 -6.43
C PHE A 138 15.03 -7.55 -7.49
N SER A 139 16.00 -8.43 -7.24
CA SER A 139 17.01 -8.79 -8.25
C SER A 139 16.44 -9.62 -9.38
N LYS A 140 15.42 -10.46 -9.12
CA LYS A 140 14.62 -11.13 -10.17
C LYS A 140 13.82 -10.15 -11.04
N GLY A 141 13.44 -8.99 -10.49
CA GLY A 141 12.76 -7.90 -11.22
C GLY A 141 13.67 -7.06 -12.13
N LYS A 142 14.96 -7.38 -12.21
CA LYS A 142 15.97 -6.68 -13.04
C LYS A 142 16.38 -7.46 -14.30
N HIS A 143 15.57 -8.36 -14.80
CA HIS A 143 15.70 -8.77 -16.20
C HIS A 143 14.92 -7.78 -17.06
N ASN A 144 15.60 -6.72 -17.50
CA ASN A 144 15.39 -6.30 -18.89
C ASN A 144 15.87 -7.50 -19.72
N THR A 145 15.00 -8.48 -19.94
CA THR A 145 15.19 -9.47 -21.00
C THR A 145 15.10 -8.66 -22.28
N GLU A 146 16.25 -8.17 -22.73
CA GLU A 146 16.41 -7.68 -24.09
C GLU A 146 15.88 -8.79 -24.98
N LEU A 147 14.74 -8.50 -25.61
CA LEU A 147 14.15 -9.38 -26.60
C LEU A 147 15.22 -9.62 -27.67
N PRO A 148 15.45 -10.86 -28.12
CA PRO A 148 16.43 -11.13 -29.17
C PRO A 148 16.23 -10.18 -30.36
N PRO A 149 17.30 -9.84 -31.12
CA PRO A 149 17.18 -8.95 -32.28
C PRO A 149 16.21 -9.47 -33.37
N ASP A 150 15.95 -10.77 -33.38
CA ASP A 150 14.97 -11.44 -34.26
C ASP A 150 13.54 -11.45 -33.69
N CYS A 151 13.30 -10.80 -32.55
CA CYS A 151 11.96 -10.71 -31.96
C CYS A 151 11.04 -9.88 -32.86
N PRO A 152 9.83 -10.38 -33.19
CA PRO A 152 8.83 -9.61 -33.90
C PRO A 152 8.55 -8.28 -33.20
N ARG A 153 8.33 -7.22 -33.98
CA ARG A 153 8.02 -5.89 -33.44
C ARG A 153 6.70 -5.93 -32.68
N LEU A 154 6.73 -5.43 -31.45
CA LEU A 154 5.57 -5.29 -30.59
C LEU A 154 5.25 -3.81 -30.35
N PRO A 155 3.97 -3.43 -30.18
CA PRO A 155 2.78 -4.27 -30.38
C PRO A 155 2.50 -4.55 -31.86
N CYS A 156 1.89 -5.69 -32.17
CA CYS A 156 1.43 -6.02 -33.51
C CYS A 156 0.30 -5.06 -33.94
N THR A 157 0.42 -4.56 -35.17
CA THR A 157 -0.51 -3.63 -35.80
C THR A 157 -1.27 -4.26 -36.95
N SER A 158 -0.81 -5.40 -37.47
CA SER A 158 -1.46 -6.14 -38.55
C SER A 158 -1.71 -7.62 -38.22
N PRO A 159 -2.71 -8.26 -38.87
CA PRO A 159 -2.94 -9.70 -38.75
C PRO A 159 -1.73 -10.57 -39.17
N GLU A 160 -0.93 -10.08 -40.12
CA GLU A 160 0.28 -10.74 -40.62
C GLU A 160 1.36 -10.76 -39.54
N GLU A 161 1.64 -9.61 -38.91
CA GLU A 161 2.58 -9.51 -37.79
C GLU A 161 2.20 -10.43 -36.63
N LEU A 162 0.90 -10.51 -36.32
CA LEU A 162 0.39 -11.40 -35.27
C LEU A 162 0.56 -12.88 -35.63
N SER A 163 0.43 -13.21 -36.91
CA SER A 163 0.66 -14.58 -37.41
C SER A 163 2.14 -14.94 -37.37
N SER A 164 3.03 -14.02 -37.78
CA SER A 164 4.48 -14.17 -37.65
C SER A 164 4.91 -14.34 -36.20
N LEU A 165 4.32 -13.60 -35.25
CA LEU A 165 4.58 -13.78 -33.82
C LEU A 165 4.16 -15.17 -33.34
N ASN A 166 3.00 -15.68 -33.79
CA ASN A 166 2.56 -17.02 -33.41
C ASN A 166 3.51 -18.11 -33.93
N THR A 167 4.07 -17.95 -35.14
CA THR A 167 5.08 -18.86 -35.70
C THR A 167 6.42 -18.71 -34.98
N TYR A 168 6.85 -17.49 -34.65
CA TYR A 168 8.07 -17.24 -33.87
C TYR A 168 8.07 -17.98 -32.52
N LEU A 169 6.89 -18.09 -31.90
CA LEU A 169 6.66 -18.82 -30.64
C LEU A 169 6.60 -20.35 -30.79
N GLU A 170 6.74 -20.92 -31.99
CA GLU A 170 6.90 -22.37 -32.17
C GLU A 170 8.25 -22.86 -31.66
N ASP A 171 9.29 -22.01 -31.73
CA ASP A 171 10.60 -22.31 -31.17
C ASP A 171 10.56 -22.24 -29.63
N THR A 172 10.98 -23.32 -28.98
CA THR A 172 10.97 -23.45 -27.52
C THR A 172 11.82 -22.39 -26.80
N LYS A 173 12.93 -21.96 -27.39
CA LYS A 173 13.79 -20.90 -26.82
C LYS A 173 13.08 -19.56 -26.89
N ASN A 174 12.51 -19.22 -28.04
CA ASN A 174 11.73 -17.99 -28.23
C ASN A 174 10.50 -17.95 -27.32
N PHE A 175 9.78 -19.06 -27.20
CA PHE A 175 8.66 -19.22 -26.30
C PHE A 175 9.06 -18.97 -24.84
N SER A 176 10.13 -19.63 -24.35
CA SER A 176 10.62 -19.46 -22.99
C SER A 176 11.07 -18.01 -22.71
N LEU A 177 11.71 -17.36 -23.69
CA LEU A 177 12.10 -15.96 -23.58
C LEU A 177 10.89 -15.04 -23.47
N MET A 178 9.83 -15.28 -24.24
CA MET A 178 8.61 -14.48 -24.14
C MET A 178 7.89 -14.70 -22.82
N CYS A 179 7.80 -15.94 -22.35
CA CYS A 179 7.23 -16.23 -21.03
C CYS A 179 7.98 -15.50 -19.92
N LYS A 180 9.31 -15.48 -19.95
CA LYS A 180 10.13 -14.74 -18.98
C LYS A 180 9.93 -13.23 -19.08
N HIS A 181 9.92 -12.69 -20.30
CA HIS A 181 9.68 -11.27 -20.54
C HIS A 181 8.30 -10.85 -20.00
N PHE A 182 7.24 -11.55 -20.36
CA PHE A 182 5.89 -11.23 -19.92
C PHE A 182 5.60 -11.63 -18.47
N GLY A 183 6.30 -12.60 -17.91
CA GLY A 183 6.24 -12.94 -16.47
C GLY A 183 6.80 -11.82 -15.57
N SER A 184 7.59 -10.90 -16.13
CA SER A 184 8.01 -9.68 -15.42
C SER A 184 6.93 -8.58 -15.40
N VAL A 185 5.86 -8.73 -16.20
CA VAL A 185 4.80 -7.72 -16.33
C VAL A 185 3.90 -7.76 -15.10
N GLY A 186 4.17 -6.87 -14.15
CA GLY A 186 3.45 -6.82 -12.89
C GLY A 186 1.95 -6.47 -12.99
N GLY A 187 1.21 -6.82 -11.95
CA GLY A 187 -0.19 -6.47 -11.76
C GLY A 187 -0.75 -7.03 -10.45
N SER A 188 -1.68 -6.32 -9.83
CA SER A 188 -2.30 -6.75 -8.55
C SER A 188 -3.42 -7.79 -8.72
N THR A 189 -3.86 -8.04 -9.96
CA THR A 189 -4.92 -9.02 -10.27
C THR A 189 -4.59 -9.72 -11.59
N MET A 190 -5.04 -10.97 -11.74
CA MET A 190 -4.90 -11.75 -12.98
C MET A 190 -5.40 -10.95 -14.19
N ASN A 191 -6.56 -10.30 -14.08
CA ASN A 191 -7.13 -9.51 -15.17
C ASN A 191 -6.24 -8.33 -15.56
N ASN A 192 -5.55 -7.69 -14.60
CA ASN A 192 -4.61 -6.62 -14.87
C ASN A 192 -3.35 -7.13 -15.56
N VAL A 193 -2.82 -8.28 -15.14
CA VAL A 193 -1.66 -8.92 -15.77
C VAL A 193 -1.98 -9.30 -17.22
N VAL A 194 -3.04 -10.08 -17.44
CA VAL A 194 -3.50 -10.49 -18.78
C VAL A 194 -3.71 -9.27 -19.67
N ARG A 195 -4.39 -8.22 -19.17
CA ARG A 195 -4.60 -6.97 -19.89
C ARG A 195 -3.29 -6.32 -20.31
N ARG A 196 -2.31 -6.21 -19.40
CA ARG A 196 -1.03 -5.55 -19.68
C ARG A 196 -0.24 -6.32 -20.71
N ILE A 197 -0.17 -7.65 -20.59
CA ILE A 197 0.49 -8.51 -21.59
C ILE A 197 -0.19 -8.35 -22.96
N LEU A 198 -1.52 -8.41 -23.03
CA LEU A 198 -2.25 -8.24 -24.28
C LEU A 198 -2.05 -6.85 -24.91
N GLN A 199 -1.94 -5.78 -24.11
CA GLN A 199 -1.64 -4.43 -24.62
C GLN A 199 -0.22 -4.31 -25.17
N SER A 200 0.73 -5.10 -24.67
CA SER A 200 2.07 -5.18 -25.21
C SER A 200 2.12 -5.99 -26.51
N ILE A 201 1.23 -6.98 -26.69
CA ILE A 201 1.20 -7.83 -27.88
C ILE A 201 0.38 -7.19 -29.01
N LEU A 202 -0.77 -6.59 -28.70
CA LEU A 202 -1.76 -6.13 -29.68
C LEU A 202 -2.00 -4.64 -29.54
N SER A 203 -1.90 -3.92 -30.66
CA SER A 203 -2.45 -2.57 -30.75
C SER A 203 -3.98 -2.58 -30.55
N ASN A 204 -4.54 -1.45 -30.11
CA ASN A 204 -5.99 -1.36 -29.92
C ASN A 204 -6.74 -1.55 -31.26
N SER A 205 -6.25 -0.93 -32.33
CA SER A 205 -6.78 -1.06 -33.70
C SER A 205 -6.82 -2.52 -34.17
N LEU A 206 -5.75 -3.28 -33.96
CA LEU A 206 -5.71 -4.70 -34.30
C LEU A 206 -6.69 -5.48 -33.43
N SER A 207 -6.71 -5.21 -32.12
CA SER A 207 -7.58 -5.94 -31.18
C SER A 207 -9.08 -5.82 -31.51
N MET A 208 -9.50 -4.74 -32.16
CA MET A 208 -10.89 -4.55 -32.58
C MET A 208 -11.33 -5.56 -33.66
N GLN A 209 -10.38 -6.06 -34.46
CA GLN A 209 -10.64 -7.03 -35.54
C GLN A 209 -10.87 -8.46 -35.02
N TYR A 210 -10.52 -8.72 -33.77
CA TYR A 210 -10.59 -10.05 -33.17
C TYR A 210 -11.70 -10.17 -32.12
N ASN A 211 -12.16 -11.40 -31.93
CA ASN A 211 -12.72 -11.88 -30.68
C ASN A 211 -12.21 -13.31 -30.44
N TRP A 212 -12.68 -14.01 -29.41
CA TRP A 212 -12.13 -15.32 -29.07
C TRP A 212 -12.31 -16.37 -30.17
N ARG A 213 -13.56 -16.67 -30.59
CA ARG A 213 -13.88 -17.73 -31.58
C ARG A 213 -14.02 -17.25 -33.03
N GLY A 214 -13.99 -15.94 -33.26
CA GLY A 214 -14.44 -15.31 -34.49
C GLY A 214 -15.97 -15.12 -34.52
N THR A 215 -16.46 -14.35 -35.48
CA THR A 215 -17.91 -14.21 -35.74
C THR A 215 -18.17 -14.11 -37.23
N GLY A 216 -18.53 -15.23 -37.86
CA GLY A 216 -19.15 -15.28 -39.20
C GLY A 216 -18.49 -14.41 -40.29
N GLY A 217 -17.17 -14.21 -40.24
CA GLY A 217 -16.43 -13.35 -41.18
C GLY A 217 -16.26 -11.87 -40.78
N LEU A 218 -17.00 -11.36 -39.78
CA LEU A 218 -16.88 -9.98 -39.29
C LEU A 218 -15.67 -9.77 -38.38
N LYS A 219 -15.37 -10.77 -37.55
CA LYS A 219 -14.24 -10.76 -36.62
C LYS A 219 -13.45 -12.05 -36.73
N LEU A 220 -12.14 -11.92 -36.69
CA LEU A 220 -11.19 -13.02 -36.71
C LEU A 220 -11.13 -13.74 -35.36
N ALA A 221 -10.83 -15.03 -35.39
CA ALA A 221 -10.70 -15.86 -34.18
C ALA A 221 -9.30 -15.73 -33.59
N PHE A 222 -9.19 -15.18 -32.37
CA PHE A 222 -7.92 -15.10 -31.66
C PHE A 222 -7.46 -16.47 -31.14
N SER A 223 -8.39 -17.37 -30.82
CA SER A 223 -8.07 -18.72 -30.32
C SER A 223 -7.26 -19.57 -31.30
N ARG A 224 -7.15 -19.16 -32.58
CA ARG A 224 -6.33 -19.84 -33.59
C ARG A 224 -4.83 -19.69 -33.31
N PHE A 225 -4.42 -18.65 -32.59
CA PHE A 225 -3.02 -18.40 -32.25
C PHE A 225 -2.65 -19.16 -30.98
N SER A 226 -2.54 -20.47 -31.12
CA SER A 226 -2.36 -21.40 -29.99
C SER A 226 -1.07 -21.14 -29.21
N ASN A 227 0.02 -20.76 -29.89
CA ASN A 227 1.30 -20.49 -29.23
C ASN A 227 1.24 -19.19 -28.42
N ILE A 228 0.58 -18.15 -28.94
CA ILE A 228 0.32 -16.91 -28.20
C ILE A 228 -0.56 -17.21 -26.97
N CYS A 229 -1.60 -18.03 -27.12
CA CYS A 229 -2.48 -18.41 -26.00
C CYS A 229 -1.72 -19.17 -24.91
N LYS A 230 -0.89 -20.17 -25.30
CA LYS A 230 -0.04 -20.92 -24.37
C LYS A 230 0.97 -20.00 -23.67
N MET A 231 1.58 -19.07 -24.40
CA MET A 231 2.53 -18.12 -23.85
C MET A 231 1.85 -17.18 -22.84
N LEU A 232 0.63 -16.69 -23.11
CA LEU A 232 -0.16 -15.91 -22.16
C LEU A 232 -0.44 -16.69 -20.87
N MET A 233 -0.85 -17.96 -20.98
CA MET A 233 -1.13 -18.81 -19.82
C MET A 233 0.14 -19.09 -19.00
N ALA A 234 1.24 -19.42 -19.66
CA ALA A 234 2.53 -19.65 -19.02
C ALA A 234 3.04 -18.38 -18.32
N SER A 235 2.98 -17.22 -18.99
CA SER A 235 3.41 -15.93 -18.43
C SER A 235 2.61 -15.52 -17.20
N VAL A 236 1.30 -15.78 -17.18
CA VAL A 236 0.47 -15.51 -15.99
C VAL A 236 0.89 -16.41 -14.82
N ARG A 237 1.18 -17.68 -15.07
CA ARG A 237 1.58 -18.65 -14.05
C ARG A 237 3.00 -18.45 -13.51
N GLU A 238 3.86 -17.71 -14.22
CA GLU A 238 5.16 -17.27 -13.69
C GLU A 238 5.02 -16.33 -12.47
N HIS A 239 3.86 -15.66 -12.32
CA HIS A 239 3.59 -14.89 -11.12
C HIS A 239 3.19 -15.80 -9.97
N SER A 240 3.90 -15.69 -8.84
CA SER A 240 3.63 -16.46 -7.62
C SER A 240 2.17 -16.37 -7.12
N MET A 241 1.48 -15.26 -7.36
CA MET A 241 0.08 -15.07 -6.98
C MET A 241 -0.90 -15.87 -7.87
N PHE A 242 -0.52 -16.21 -9.11
CA PHE A 242 -1.40 -16.79 -10.12
C PHE A 242 -0.89 -18.15 -10.64
N GLU A 243 0.05 -18.78 -9.94
CA GLU A 243 0.66 -20.07 -10.30
C GLU A 243 -0.40 -21.17 -10.55
N LYS A 244 -1.44 -21.21 -9.72
CA LYS A 244 -2.50 -22.23 -9.76
C LYS A 244 -3.71 -21.85 -10.63
N THR A 245 -3.67 -20.70 -11.29
CA THR A 245 -4.78 -20.24 -12.12
C THR A 245 -5.02 -21.21 -13.28
N THR A 246 -6.28 -21.56 -13.52
CA THR A 246 -6.69 -22.48 -14.58
C THR A 246 -6.63 -21.83 -15.96
N ASP A 247 -6.48 -22.63 -17.02
CA ASP A 247 -6.53 -22.12 -18.40
C ASP A 247 -7.83 -21.37 -18.68
N HIS A 248 -8.94 -21.86 -18.11
CA HIS A 248 -10.26 -21.28 -18.28
C HIS A 248 -10.38 -19.86 -17.71
N GLU A 249 -9.76 -19.60 -16.55
CA GLU A 249 -9.77 -18.28 -15.92
C GLU A 249 -9.00 -17.25 -16.75
N VAL A 250 -7.82 -17.63 -17.24
CA VAL A 250 -7.01 -16.79 -18.13
C VAL A 250 -7.74 -16.55 -19.45
N GLU A 251 -8.30 -17.60 -20.06
CA GLU A 251 -9.09 -17.52 -21.28
C GLU A 251 -10.27 -16.56 -21.14
N ASN A 252 -11.01 -16.65 -20.03
CA ASN A 252 -12.13 -15.75 -19.78
C ASN A 252 -11.70 -14.29 -19.63
N SER A 253 -10.51 -14.06 -19.07
CA SER A 253 -9.92 -12.72 -19.02
C SER A 253 -9.59 -12.20 -20.42
N ILE A 254 -8.95 -13.03 -21.27
CA ILE A 254 -8.63 -12.70 -22.67
C ILE A 254 -9.90 -12.41 -23.47
N LYS A 255 -10.93 -13.26 -23.36
CA LYS A 255 -12.25 -13.09 -23.99
C LYS A 255 -12.84 -11.73 -23.68
N LYS A 256 -12.95 -11.40 -22.39
CA LYS A 256 -13.51 -10.12 -21.93
C LYS A 256 -12.70 -8.96 -22.48
N TRP A 257 -11.37 -9.05 -22.41
CA TRP A 257 -10.49 -8.02 -22.94
C TRP A 257 -10.80 -7.76 -24.42
N LEU A 258 -10.77 -8.77 -25.28
CA LEU A 258 -11.04 -8.64 -26.73
C LEU A 258 -12.43 -8.09 -27.04
N VAL A 259 -13.47 -8.55 -26.35
CA VAL A 259 -14.85 -8.08 -26.56
C VAL A 259 -14.97 -6.57 -26.31
N TYR A 260 -14.33 -6.08 -25.25
CA TYR A 260 -14.37 -4.67 -24.88
C TYR A 260 -13.33 -3.80 -25.60
N ALA A 261 -12.69 -4.29 -26.67
CA ALA A 261 -11.72 -3.50 -27.45
C ALA A 261 -12.31 -2.18 -27.96
N LYS A 262 -13.56 -2.21 -28.46
CA LYS A 262 -14.27 -1.03 -28.97
C LYS A 262 -14.55 0.03 -27.90
N ASP A 263 -14.62 -0.36 -26.63
CA ASP A 263 -14.93 0.56 -25.53
C ASP A 263 -13.68 1.28 -25.01
N ARG A 264 -12.48 0.91 -25.47
CA ARG A 264 -11.21 1.58 -25.14
C ARG A 264 -11.05 2.87 -25.94
N GLU A 265 -10.07 3.70 -25.58
CA GLU A 265 -9.78 4.98 -26.27
C GLU A 265 -10.99 5.94 -26.37
N GLY A 266 -11.82 5.97 -25.32
CA GLY A 266 -12.98 6.87 -25.26
C GLY A 266 -14.28 6.29 -25.83
N GLY A 267 -14.26 5.06 -26.38
CA GLY A 267 -15.47 4.40 -26.90
C GLY A 267 -16.58 4.25 -25.86
N ARG A 268 -16.23 3.97 -24.60
CA ARG A 268 -17.20 3.93 -23.49
C ARG A 268 -17.88 5.28 -23.27
N SER A 269 -17.11 6.37 -23.27
CA SER A 269 -17.62 7.73 -23.10
C SER A 269 -18.55 8.11 -24.26
N HIS A 270 -18.19 7.78 -25.50
CA HIS A 270 -19.04 8.04 -26.66
C HIS A 270 -20.38 7.29 -26.60
N ARG A 271 -20.41 6.01 -26.17
CA ARG A 271 -21.69 5.28 -26.01
C ARG A 271 -22.58 5.92 -24.97
N THR A 272 -22.03 6.31 -23.82
CA THR A 272 -22.81 6.98 -22.76
C THR A 272 -23.34 8.33 -23.21
N SER A 273 -22.58 9.10 -24.00
CA SER A 273 -23.00 10.37 -24.57
C SER A 273 -24.06 10.22 -25.66
N SER A 274 -23.91 9.23 -26.56
CA SER A 274 -24.89 8.93 -27.61
C SER A 274 -26.22 8.46 -27.02
N SER A 275 -26.21 7.58 -26.01
CA SER A 275 -27.43 7.13 -25.34
C SER A 275 -28.14 8.26 -24.59
N ALA A 276 -27.41 9.25 -24.06
CA ALA A 276 -28.00 10.42 -23.40
C ALA A 276 -28.67 11.41 -24.38
N ASN A 277 -28.26 11.42 -25.65
CA ASN A 277 -28.80 12.32 -26.67
C ASN A 277 -30.06 11.76 -27.37
N PHE A 278 -30.31 10.45 -27.32
CA PHE A 278 -31.53 9.82 -27.87
C PHE A 278 -32.69 9.78 -26.86
N GLY A 279 -32.48 10.24 -25.62
CA GLY A 279 -33.50 10.31 -24.58
C GLY A 279 -34.03 11.72 -24.30
N LYS A 280 -33.82 12.67 -25.22
CA LYS A 280 -34.35 14.03 -25.16
C LYS A 280 -35.25 14.31 -26.36
#